data_AF-A0A381YPL5-F1
#
_entry.id   AF-A0A381YPL5-F1
#
_cell.length_a   1.000
_cell.length_b   1.000
_cell.length_c   1.000
_cell.angle_alpha   90.00
_cell.angle_beta   90.00
_cell.angle_gamma   90.00
#
_symmetry.space_group_name_H-M   'P 1'
#
loop_
_entity.id
_entity.type
_entity.pdbx_description
1 polymer ?
#
loop_
_entity_poly.entity_id
_entity_poly.type
_entity_poly.pdbx_seq_one_letter_code
_entity_poly.pdbx_strand_id
1 'polypeptide(L)'
;MKYGSAFIYLNLSYAAGLICFLILFYINIQIIFLTNFIIIVSVTLLLIKLRYWYSIRKTLRNINSIDKQKYFLLRLTFCIFTYITPVYCIIQEPHLVVSHYVSTITFTIVTVLAIIGMFIERWLFFTESKRNANLYYGNDAV
;
A
#
# COMPACT_ATOMS: atom_id res chain seq x y z
N MET A 1 19.51 2.45 0.64
CA MET A 1 18.85 1.12 0.48
C MET A 1 18.20 0.55 1.76
N LYS A 2 18.61 0.89 3.00
CA LYS A 2 18.07 0.27 4.24
C LYS A 2 16.56 0.44 4.50
N TYR A 3 15.93 1.53 4.07
CA TYR A 3 14.50 1.75 4.34
C TYR A 3 13.56 0.95 3.41
N GLY A 4 14.02 0.60 2.20
CA GLY A 4 13.20 -0.12 1.21
C GLY A 4 12.81 -1.52 1.67
N SER A 5 13.72 -2.23 2.34
CA SER A 5 13.44 -3.58 2.87
C SER A 5 12.43 -3.54 4.02
N ALA A 6 12.52 -2.55 4.92
CA ALA A 6 11.58 -2.40 6.03
C ALA A 6 10.13 -2.22 5.55
N PHE A 7 9.91 -1.46 4.47
CA PHE A 7 8.59 -1.30 3.87
C PHE A 7 8.02 -2.61 3.31
N ILE A 8 8.86 -3.51 2.80
CA ILE A 8 8.42 -4.81 2.28
C ILE A 8 7.87 -5.67 3.41
N TYR A 9 8.60 -5.77 4.53
CA TYR A 9 8.16 -6.53 5.69
C TYR A 9 6.88 -5.96 6.32
N LEU A 10 6.77 -4.63 6.39
CA LEU A 10 5.58 -3.96 6.91
C LEU A 10 4.35 -4.18 6.03
N ASN A 11 4.49 -4.10 4.69
CA ASN A 11 3.39 -4.37 3.76
C ASN A 11 2.95 -5.83 3.82
N LEU A 12 3.90 -6.77 3.92
CA LEU A 12 3.61 -8.19 4.05
C LEU A 12 2.84 -8.50 5.34
N SER A 13 3.27 -7.90 6.46
CA SER A 13 2.56 -8.01 7.75
C SER A 13 1.14 -7.44 7.67
N TYR A 14 0.97 -6.29 7.02
CA TYR A 14 -0.35 -5.70 6.81
C TYR A 14 -1.26 -6.57 5.93
N ALA A 15 -0.74 -7.14 4.84
CA ALA A 15 -1.49 -8.09 4.00
C ALA A 15 -1.91 -9.34 4.80
N ALA A 16 -1.03 -9.89 5.63
CA ALA A 16 -1.37 -11.00 6.52
C ALA A 16 -2.48 -10.62 7.50
N GLY A 17 -2.47 -9.39 8.03
CA GLY A 17 -3.55 -8.83 8.85
C GLY A 17 -4.89 -8.76 8.11
N LEU A 18 -4.90 -8.29 6.87
CA LEU A 18 -6.11 -8.25 6.03
C LEU A 18 -6.66 -9.65 5.72
N ILE A 19 -5.78 -10.62 5.45
CA ILE A 19 -6.18 -12.01 5.22
C ILE A 19 -6.76 -12.62 6.50
N CYS A 20 -6.12 -12.38 7.65
CA CYS A 20 -6.61 -12.83 8.95
C CYS A 20 -8.01 -12.27 9.24
N PHE A 21 -8.20 -10.96 9.02
CA PHE A 21 -9.51 -10.33 9.12
C PHE A 21 -10.55 -10.96 8.18
N LEU A 22 -10.19 -11.22 6.92
CA LEU A 22 -11.10 -11.85 5.95
C LEU A 22 -11.53 -13.25 6.38
N ILE A 23 -10.61 -14.06 6.93
CA ILE A 23 -10.92 -15.41 7.44
C ILE A 23 -11.88 -15.33 8.63
N LEU A 24 -11.61 -14.42 9.58
CA LEU A 24 -12.48 -14.22 10.75
C LEU A 24 -13.87 -13.72 10.33
N PHE A 25 -13.90 -12.79 9.37
CA PHE A 25 -15.14 -12.30 8.77
C PHE A 25 -15.92 -13.43 8.08
N TYR A 26 -15.24 -14.32 7.35
CA TYR A 26 -15.88 -15.48 6.72
C TYR A 26 -16.56 -16.42 7.73
N ILE A 27 -15.94 -16.62 8.90
CA ILE A 27 -16.47 -17.46 9.99
C ILE A 27 -17.48 -16.67 10.86
N ASN A 28 -17.76 -15.41 10.52
CA ASN A 28 -18.69 -14.52 11.23
C ASN A 28 -18.23 -14.20 12.68
N ILE A 29 -16.91 -14.19 12.91
CA ILE A 29 -16.29 -13.82 14.19
C ILE A 29 -15.85 -12.36 14.11
N GLN A 30 -16.56 -11.49 14.84
CA GLN A 30 -16.23 -10.07 14.89
C GLN A 30 -15.29 -9.77 16.07
N ILE A 31 -14.03 -9.42 15.75
CA ILE A 31 -13.04 -8.99 16.75
C ILE A 31 -12.79 -7.49 16.60
N ILE A 32 -13.46 -6.68 17.42
CA ILE A 32 -13.36 -5.21 17.42
C ILE A 32 -11.91 -4.74 17.58
N PHE A 33 -11.13 -5.44 18.41
CA PHE A 33 -9.71 -5.13 18.61
C PHE A 33 -8.90 -5.27 17.32
N LEU A 34 -9.10 -6.35 16.57
CA LEU A 34 -8.39 -6.60 15.32
C LEU A 34 -8.73 -5.55 14.26
N THR A 35 -10.02 -5.21 14.15
CA THR A 35 -10.50 -4.14 13.26
C THR A 35 -9.79 -2.81 13.54
N ASN A 36 -9.81 -2.36 14.79
CA ASN A 36 -9.17 -1.10 15.19
C ASN A 36 -7.65 -1.14 14.98
N PHE A 37 -7.02 -2.28 15.24
CA PHE A 37 -5.59 -2.46 15.00
C PHE A 37 -5.24 -2.32 13.51
N ILE A 38 -6.01 -2.96 12.61
CA ILE A 38 -5.80 -2.85 11.16
C ILE A 38 -5.96 -1.41 10.67
N ILE A 39 -6.95 -0.67 11.21
CA ILE A 39 -7.17 0.74 10.87
C ILE A 39 -5.95 1.59 11.28
N ILE A 40 -5.47 1.43 12.52
CA ILE A 40 -4.30 2.17 13.03
C ILE A 40 -3.05 1.84 12.19
N VAL A 41 -2.80 0.57 11.91
CA VAL A 41 -1.67 0.13 11.07
C VAL A 41 -1.79 0.69 9.66
N SER A 42 -2.97 0.70 9.07
CA SER A 42 -3.19 1.25 7.72
C SER A 42 -2.88 2.75 7.66
N VAL A 43 -3.40 3.52 8.63
CA VAL A 43 -3.18 4.98 8.70
C VAL A 43 -1.70 5.29 8.92
N THR A 44 -1.04 4.59 9.85
CA THR A 44 0.39 4.79 10.12
C THR A 44 1.24 4.46 8.90
N LEU A 45 0.99 3.35 8.20
CA LEU A 45 1.70 2.99 6.98
C LEU A 45 1.50 4.00 5.86
N LEU A 46 0.27 4.50 5.68
CA LEU A 46 -0.04 5.54 4.70
C LEU A 46 0.75 6.82 4.97
N LEU A 47 0.80 7.28 6.23
CA LEU A 47 1.55 8.48 6.60
C LEU A 47 3.06 8.31 6.40
N ILE A 48 3.63 7.17 6.79
CA ILE A 48 5.06 6.90 6.59
C ILE A 48 5.38 6.88 5.09
N LYS A 49 4.55 6.24 4.26
CA LYS A 49 4.74 6.20 2.81
C LYS A 49 4.64 7.57 2.16
N LEU A 50 3.62 8.36 2.49
CA LEU A 50 3.49 9.72 1.96
C LEU A 50 4.71 10.58 2.29
N ARG A 51 5.24 10.49 3.52
CA ARG A 51 6.47 11.17 3.93
C ARG A 51 7.69 10.67 3.14
N TYR A 52 7.81 9.35 2.96
CA TYR A 52 8.89 8.75 2.19
C TYR A 52 8.90 9.24 0.73
N TRP A 53 7.73 9.23 0.08
CA TRP A 53 7.58 9.70 -1.29
C TRP A 53 7.83 11.20 -1.43
N TYR A 54 7.38 12.00 -0.46
CA TYR A 54 7.68 13.43 -0.42
C TYR A 54 9.19 13.69 -0.33
N SER A 55 9.90 12.91 0.49
CA SER A 55 11.35 12.98 0.60
C SER A 55 12.05 12.64 -0.73
N ILE A 56 11.67 11.52 -1.38
CA ILE A 56 12.22 11.15 -2.70
C ILE A 56 11.97 12.25 -3.73
N ARG A 57 10.76 12.81 -3.77
CA ARG A 57 10.39 13.87 -4.70
C ARG A 57 11.33 15.08 -4.58
N LYS A 58 11.77 15.41 -3.36
CA LYS A 58 12.71 16.52 -3.12
C LYS A 58 14.10 16.19 -3.68
N THR A 59 14.55 14.96 -3.54
CA THR A 59 15.87 14.49 -4.01
C THR A 59 15.94 14.35 -5.53
N LEU A 60 14.85 13.94 -6.18
CA LEU A 60 14.75 13.74 -7.63
C LEU A 60 14.59 15.07 -8.40
N ARG A 61 15.57 15.97 -8.32
CA ARG A 61 15.50 17.33 -8.90
C ARG A 61 15.75 17.36 -10.42
N ASN A 62 16.34 16.31 -10.99
CA ASN A 62 16.91 16.32 -12.35
C ASN A 62 16.10 15.55 -13.41
N ILE A 63 14.88 15.08 -13.11
CA ILE A 63 14.02 14.37 -14.07
C ILE A 63 12.97 15.35 -14.61
N ASN A 64 12.57 15.20 -15.88
CA ASN A 64 11.45 15.92 -16.49
C ASN A 64 10.25 16.02 -15.54
N SER A 65 9.74 17.23 -15.36
CA SER A 65 8.69 17.58 -14.41
C SER A 65 7.39 16.81 -14.66
N ILE A 66 7.08 16.50 -15.92
CA ILE A 66 5.89 15.76 -16.36
C ILE A 66 5.95 14.29 -15.93
N ASP A 67 7.05 13.60 -16.20
CA ASP A 67 7.20 12.19 -15.83
C ASP A 67 7.18 12.04 -14.30
N LYS A 68 7.84 12.96 -13.60
CA LYS A 68 7.84 13.03 -12.13
C LYS A 68 6.43 13.13 -11.54
N GLN A 69 5.53 13.91 -12.16
CA GLN A 69 4.14 14.01 -11.73
C GLN A 69 3.36 12.71 -12.00
N LYS A 70 3.52 12.10 -13.18
CA LYS A 70 2.85 10.84 -13.53
C LYS A 70 3.20 9.71 -12.56
N TYR A 71 4.49 9.52 -12.24
CA TYR A 71 4.92 8.52 -11.26
C TYR A 71 4.38 8.78 -9.86
N PHE A 72 4.26 10.05 -9.46
CA PHE A 72 3.70 10.42 -8.16
C PHE A 72 2.19 10.11 -8.07
N LEU A 73 1.43 10.46 -9.12
CA LEU A 73 0.00 10.15 -9.20
C LEU A 73 -0.24 8.64 -9.16
N LEU A 74 0.52 7.87 -9.94
CA LEU A 74 0.42 6.41 -9.95
C LEU A 74 0.64 5.82 -8.54
N ARG A 75 1.66 6.30 -7.82
CA ARG A 75 1.94 5.88 -6.43
C ARG A 75 0.83 6.25 -5.47
N LEU A 76 0.27 7.45 -5.60
CA LEU A 76 -0.82 7.92 -4.75
C LEU A 76 -2.08 7.08 -4.96
N THR A 77 -2.44 6.79 -6.21
CA THR A 77 -3.57 5.91 -6.54
C THR A 77 -3.40 4.53 -5.91
N PHE A 78 -2.22 3.91 -5.99
CA PHE A 78 -1.98 2.61 -5.37
C PHE A 78 -1.99 2.64 -3.85
N CYS A 79 -1.48 3.70 -3.22
CA CYS A 79 -1.59 3.89 -1.78
C CYS A 79 -3.06 3.96 -1.34
N ILE A 80 -3.91 4.67 -2.10
CA ILE A 80 -5.35 4.75 -1.82
C ILE A 80 -5.98 3.36 -1.90
N PHE A 81 -5.74 2.62 -3.00
CA PHE A 81 -6.29 1.27 -3.16
C PHE A 81 -5.80 0.27 -2.11
N THR A 82 -4.56 0.41 -1.64
CA THR A 82 -3.96 -0.55 -0.72
C THR A 82 -4.35 -0.28 0.73
N TYR A 83 -4.47 0.98 1.14
CA TYR A 83 -4.65 1.36 2.56
C TYR A 83 -6.02 1.95 2.86
N ILE A 84 -6.55 2.77 1.96
CA ILE A 84 -7.83 3.46 2.21
C ILE A 84 -9.00 2.53 1.87
N THR A 85 -8.96 1.84 0.73
CA THR A 85 -10.07 0.98 0.30
C THR A 85 -10.41 -0.14 1.31
N PRO A 86 -9.44 -0.92 1.84
CA PRO A 86 -9.76 -1.94 2.83
C PRO A 86 -10.34 -1.34 4.13
N VAL A 87 -9.76 -0.23 4.61
CA VAL A 87 -10.23 0.46 5.81
C VAL A 87 -11.65 1.00 5.62
N TYR A 88 -11.94 1.59 4.46
CA TYR A 88 -13.25 2.09 4.12
C TYR A 88 -14.30 0.97 4.16
N CYS A 89 -14.02 -0.17 3.54
CA CYS A 89 -14.93 -1.32 3.58
C CYS A 89 -15.15 -1.82 5.01
N ILE A 90 -14.10 -1.89 5.83
CA ILE A 90 -14.19 -2.34 7.23
C ILE A 90 -15.08 -1.41 8.06
N ILE A 91 -14.97 -0.09 7.89
CA ILE A 91 -15.78 0.90 8.61
C ILE A 91 -17.23 0.90 8.13
N GLN A 92 -17.45 0.65 6.83
CA GLN A 92 -18.79 0.72 6.24
C GLN A 92 -19.63 -0.54 6.47
N GLU A 93 -18.99 -1.67 6.76
CA GLU A 93 -19.65 -2.96 7.03
C GLU A 93 -20.88 -2.87 7.95
N PRO A 94 -20.82 -2.25 9.15
CA PRO A 94 -21.99 -2.17 10.04
C PRO A 94 -23.12 -1.27 9.52
N HIS A 95 -22.85 -0.45 8.51
CA HIS A 95 -23.80 0.50 7.92
C HIS A 95 -24.39 0.02 6.59
N LEU A 96 -23.85 -1.05 6.02
CA LEU A 96 -24.32 -1.64 4.76
C LEU A 96 -25.48 -2.59 5.05
N VAL A 97 -26.69 -2.23 4.59
CA VAL A 97 -27.86 -3.13 4.59
C VAL A 97 -27.72 -4.14 3.45
N VAL A 98 -26.68 -4.96 3.52
CA VAL A 98 -26.26 -5.90 2.46
C VAL A 98 -26.05 -7.28 3.09
N SER A 99 -26.35 -8.35 2.34
CA SER A 99 -26.13 -9.70 2.84
C SER A 99 -24.66 -9.96 3.19
N HIS A 100 -24.43 -10.73 4.26
CA HIS A 100 -23.09 -11.14 4.69
C HIS A 100 -22.28 -11.73 3.53
N TYR A 101 -22.90 -12.57 2.69
CA TYR A 101 -22.27 -13.18 1.52
C TYR A 101 -21.71 -12.15 0.52
N VAL A 102 -22.50 -11.13 0.17
CA VAL A 102 -22.05 -10.07 -0.74
C VAL A 102 -20.93 -9.25 -0.09
N SER A 103 -21.03 -8.95 1.21
CA SER A 103 -19.97 -8.28 1.95
C SER A 103 -18.66 -9.07 1.90
N THR A 104 -18.70 -10.39 2.16
CA THR A 104 -17.52 -11.26 2.12
C THR A 104 -16.86 -11.28 0.73
N ILE A 105 -17.65 -11.33 -0.34
CA ILE A 105 -17.12 -11.25 -1.72
C ILE A 105 -16.43 -9.90 -1.95
N THR A 106 -17.07 -8.79 -1.56
CA THR A 106 -16.47 -7.46 -1.74
C THR A 106 -15.16 -7.31 -0.96
N PHE A 107 -15.09 -7.78 0.28
CA PHE A 107 -13.86 -7.81 1.06
C PHE A 107 -12.79 -8.69 0.43
N THR A 108 -13.16 -9.84 -0.13
CA THR A 108 -12.22 -10.73 -0.83
C THR A 108 -11.59 -10.01 -2.02
N ILE A 109 -12.40 -9.35 -2.85
CA ILE A 109 -11.92 -8.58 -4.00
C ILE A 109 -10.99 -7.45 -3.55
N VAL A 110 -11.38 -6.71 -2.51
CA VAL A 110 -10.58 -5.59 -1.98
C VAL A 110 -9.25 -6.06 -1.40
N THR A 111 -9.22 -7.19 -0.69
CA THR A 111 -7.97 -7.78 -0.18
C THR A 111 -7.07 -8.23 -1.32
N VAL A 112 -7.61 -8.86 -2.37
CA VAL A 112 -6.83 -9.23 -3.57
C VAL A 112 -6.26 -8.00 -4.26
N LEU A 113 -7.07 -6.94 -4.43
CA LEU A 113 -6.61 -5.67 -5.01
C LEU A 113 -5.50 -5.01 -4.16
N ALA A 114 -5.62 -5.04 -2.84
CA ALA A 114 -4.59 -4.51 -1.94
C ALA A 114 -3.27 -5.30 -2.08
N ILE A 115 -3.33 -6.62 -2.16
CA ILE A 115 -2.15 -7.48 -2.38
C ILE A 115 -1.49 -7.15 -3.73
N ILE A 116 -2.27 -7.05 -4.81
CA ILE A 116 -1.78 -6.66 -6.13
C ILE A 116 -1.13 -5.28 -6.08
N GLY A 117 -1.76 -4.31 -5.41
CA GLY A 117 -1.21 -2.96 -5.20
C GLY A 117 0.17 -2.98 -4.54
N MET A 118 0.35 -3.82 -3.52
CA MET A 118 1.65 -4.02 -2.86
C MET A 118 2.71 -4.61 -3.79
N PHE A 119 2.35 -5.57 -4.66
CA PHE A 119 3.26 -6.14 -5.65
C PHE A 119 3.70 -5.12 -6.70
N ILE A 120 2.76 -4.31 -7.20
CA ILE A 120 3.06 -3.25 -8.17
C ILE A 120 4.01 -2.23 -7.55
N GLU A 121 3.74 -1.79 -6.32
CA GLU A 121 4.60 -0.84 -5.64
C GLU A 121 6.01 -1.40 -5.40
N ARG A 122 6.13 -2.68 -5.04
CA ARG A 122 7.41 -3.38 -4.95
C ARG A 122 8.15 -3.33 -6.28
N TRP A 123 7.48 -3.63 -7.39
CA TRP A 123 8.11 -3.61 -8.72
C TRP A 123 8.57 -2.20 -9.11
N LEU A 124 7.76 -1.19 -8.81
CA LEU A 124 8.09 0.22 -9.02
C LEU A 124 9.32 0.65 -8.22
N PHE A 125 9.46 0.16 -6.97
CA PHE A 125 10.61 0.43 -6.12
C PHE A 125 11.91 -0.17 -6.67
N PHE A 126 11.86 -1.41 -7.17
CA PHE A 126 13.00 -2.06 -7.82
C PHE A 126 13.43 -1.36 -9.11
N THR A 127 12.48 -0.85 -9.87
CA THR A 127 12.78 -0.11 -11.11
C THR A 127 13.51 1.20 -10.81
N GLU A 128 13.08 1.91 -9.76
CA GLU A 128 13.72 3.16 -9.34
C GLU A 128 15.11 2.93 -8.72
N SER A 129 15.29 1.87 -7.92
CA SER A 129 16.60 1.56 -7.35
C SER A 129 17.64 1.23 -8.44
N LYS A 130 17.25 0.47 -9.48
CA LYS A 130 18.10 0.22 -10.66
C LYS A 130 18.44 1.50 -11.42
N ARG A 131 17.47 2.40 -11.63
CA ARG A 131 17.70 3.67 -12.32
C ARG A 131 18.69 4.56 -11.57
N ASN A 132 18.58 4.65 -10.25
CA ASN A 132 19.49 5.44 -9.42
C ASN A 132 20.90 4.84 -9.38
N ALA A 133 21.04 3.52 -9.34
CA ALA A 133 22.33 2.86 -9.39
C ALA A 133 23.05 3.11 -10.73
N ASN A 134 22.33 3.02 -11.85
CA ASN A 134 22.89 3.32 -13.18
C ASN A 134 23.32 4.79 -13.33
N LEU A 135 22.59 5.74 -12.73
CA LEU A 135 22.97 7.15 -12.74
C LEU A 135 24.23 7.44 -11.92
N TYR A 136 24.43 6.73 -10.80
CA TYR A 136 25.62 6.91 -9.96
C TYR A 136 26.85 6.30 -10.65
N TYR A 137 26.79 5.02 -11.03
CA TYR A 137 27.89 4.34 -11.71
C TYR A 137 28.19 4.88 -13.12
N GLY A 138 27.19 5.43 -13.81
CA GLY A 138 27.38 6.06 -15.13
C GLY A 138 28.08 7.41 -15.07
N ASN A 139 28.02 8.12 -13.94
CA ASN A 139 28.73 9.39 -13.72
C ASN A 139 30.17 9.17 -13.24
N ASP A 140 30.46 8.04 -12.59
CA ASP A 140 31.79 7.71 -12.06
C ASP A 140 32.74 7.12 -13.14
N ALA A 141 32.20 6.84 -14.34
CA ALA A 141 32.92 6.22 -15.47
C ALA A 141 33.37 7.23 -16.56
N VAL A 142 33.31 8.54 -16.28
CA VAL A 142 33.76 9.62 -17.19
C VAL A 142 34.92 10.37 -16.56
#